data_AF-A0A3N1G9P7-F1
#
_entry.id   AF-A0A3N1G9P7-F1
#
_cell.length_a   1.000
_cell.length_b   1.000
_cell.length_c   1.000
_cell.angle_alpha   90.00
_cell.angle_beta   90.00
_cell.angle_gamma   90.00
#
_symmetry.space_group_name_H-M   'P 1'
#
loop_
_entity.id
_entity.type
_entity.pdbx_description
1 polymer ?
#
loop_
_entity_poly.entity_id
_entity_poly.type
_entity_poly.pdbx_seq_one_letter_code
_entity_poly.pdbx_strand_id
1 'polypeptide(L)' 'MSTQIAIRLEAPELAALDAEVAAGRAANRSEAVRRSIARLQREQRYRAEETLLLDLARRGEPLYPDLHPAPEGTHPELD' A
#
# COMPACT_ATOMS: atom_id res chain seq x y z
N MET A 1 -7.26 -10.72 -17.91
CA MET A 1 -8.34 -9.99 -18.61
C MET A 1 -8.21 -8.50 -18.29
N SER A 2 -8.50 -7.60 -19.24
CA SER A 2 -8.47 -6.15 -19.01
C SER A 2 -9.81 -5.52 -19.40
N THR A 3 -10.30 -4.59 -18.59
CA THR A 3 -11.53 -3.82 -18.86
C THR A 3 -11.15 -2.40 -19.25
N GLN A 4 -11.78 -1.88 -20.30
CA GLN A 4 -11.61 -0.49 -20.73
C GLN A 4 -12.72 0.38 -20.13
N ILE A 5 -12.33 1.52 -19.58
CA ILE A 5 -13.23 2.48 -18.95
C ILE A 5 -12.88 3.86 -19.48
N ALA A 6 -13.89 4.62 -19.94
CA ALA A 6 -13.73 6.03 -20.28
C ALA A 6 -14.01 6.87 -19.03
N ILE A 7 -13.05 7.73 -18.66
CA ILE A 7 -13.16 8.63 -17.51
C ILE A 7 -12.97 10.07 -17.97
N ARG A 8 -13.67 11.01 -17.34
CA ARG A 8 -13.42 12.43 -17.50
C ARG A 8 -12.46 12.85 -16.40
N LEU A 9 -11.40 13.53 -16.79
CA LEU A 9 -10.39 14.07 -15.89
C LEU A 9 -10.36 15.58 -16.06
N GLU A 10 -10.23 16.28 -14.94
CA GLU A 10 -9.98 17.72 -14.97
C GLU A 10 -8.54 17.98 -15.44
N ALA A 11 -8.31 19.17 -16.01
CA ALA A 11 -6.99 19.57 -16.52
C ALA A 11 -5.81 19.30 -15.54
N PRO A 12 -5.91 19.60 -14.22
CA PRO A 12 -4.81 19.31 -13.29
C PRO A 12 -4.55 17.81 -13.10
N GLU A 13 -5.59 16.97 -13.15
CA GLU A 13 -5.47 15.52 -12.98
C GLU A 13 -4.77 14.89 -14.18
N LEU A 14 -5.14 15.35 -15.38
CA LEU A 14 -4.45 14.93 -16.60
C LEU A 14 -2.99 15.37 -16.61
N ALA A 15 -2.70 16.60 -16.18
CA ALA A 15 -1.33 17.11 -16.08
C ALA A 15 -0.48 16.29 -15.10
N ALA A 16 -1.05 15.81 -13.99
CA ALA A 16 -0.35 14.94 -13.06
C ALA A 16 0.03 13.60 -13.70
N LEU A 17 -0.88 12.98 -14.47
CA LEU A 17 -0.58 11.75 -15.21
C LEU A 17 0.50 11.96 -16.28
N ASP A 18 0.45 13.10 -16.97
CA ASP A 18 1.47 13.47 -17.96
C ASP A 18 2.83 13.69 -17.32
N ALA A 19 2.89 14.28 -16.13
CA ALA A 19 4.13 14.45 -15.38
C ALA A 19 4.77 13.10 -14.99
N GLU A 20 3.97 12.10 -14.62
CA GLU A 20 4.46 10.74 -14.33
C GLU A 20 5.08 10.10 -15.58
N VAL A 21 4.45 10.27 -16.74
CA VAL A 21 4.97 9.76 -18.01
C VAL A 21 6.25 10.52 -18.42
N ALA A 22 6.24 11.86 -18.34
CA ALA A 22 7.39 12.69 -18.66
C ALA A 22 8.59 12.41 -17.75
N ALA A 23 8.35 12.09 -16.47
CA ALA A 23 9.39 11.70 -15.54
C ALA A 23 9.91 10.26 -15.75
N GLY A 24 9.42 9.54 -16.76
CA GLY A 24 9.81 8.15 -17.04
C GLY A 24 9.31 7.15 -15.99
N ARG A 25 8.42 7.58 -15.09
CA ARG A 25 7.83 6.71 -14.07
C ARG A 25 6.68 5.86 -14.62
N ALA A 26 6.20 6.12 -15.83
CA ALA A 26 5.24 5.29 -16.53
C ALA A 26 5.49 5.37 -18.04
N ALA A 27 5.32 4.26 -18.77
CA ALA A 27 5.48 4.27 -20.23
C ALA A 27 4.32 4.97 -20.95
N ASN A 28 3.15 5.06 -20.31
CA ASN A 28 1.98 5.77 -20.84
C ASN A 28 0.99 6.13 -19.72
N ARG A 29 -0.02 6.96 -20.06
CA ARG A 29 -1.07 7.40 -19.13
C ARG A 29 -1.81 6.23 -18.48
N SER A 30 -2.12 5.17 -19.24
CA SER A 30 -2.81 4.00 -18.70
C SER A 30 -1.96 3.23 -17.67
N GLU A 31 -0.64 3.21 -17.84
CA GLU A 31 0.27 2.67 -16.83
C GLU A 31 0.34 3.57 -15.60
N ALA A 32 0.41 4.90 -15.78
CA ALA A 32 0.38 5.85 -14.67
C ALA A 32 -0.90 5.71 -13.82
N VAL A 33 -2.05 5.54 -14.47
CA VAL A 33 -3.33 5.26 -13.80
C VAL A 33 -3.27 3.94 -13.03
N ARG A 34 -2.80 2.85 -13.64
CA ARG A 34 -2.67 1.55 -12.96
C ARG A 34 -1.76 1.62 -11.73
N ARG A 35 -0.64 2.35 -11.82
CA ARG A 35 0.27 2.57 -10.67
C ARG A 35 -0.42 3.34 -9.56
N SER A 36 -1.18 4.38 -9.91
CA SER A 36 -1.94 5.19 -8.95
C SER A 36 -3.00 4.37 -8.22
N ILE A 37 -3.74 3.52 -8.95
CA ILE A 37 -4.72 2.60 -8.36
C ILE A 37 -4.04 1.58 -7.44
N ALA A 38 -2.92 0.99 -7.87
CA ALA A 38 -2.18 0.03 -7.04
C ALA A 38 -1.67 0.67 -5.74
N ARG A 39 -1.24 1.94 -5.81
CA ARG A 39 -0.88 2.71 -4.62
C ARG A 39 -2.06 2.89 -3.67
N LEU A 40 -3.21 3.33 -4.18
CA LEU A 40 -4.43 3.49 -3.37
C LEU A 40 -4.87 2.18 -2.70
N GLN A 41 -4.80 1.06 -3.43
CA GLN A 41 -5.12 -0.27 -2.88
C GLN A 41 -4.18 -0.67 -1.73
N ARG A 42 -2.88 -0.35 -1.84
CA ARG A 42 -1.92 -0.59 -0.75
C ARG A 42 -2.24 0.27 0.46
N GLU A 43 -2.49 1.56 0.26
CA GLU A 43 -2.84 2.47 1.35
C GLU A 43 -4.14 2.05 2.07
N GLN A 44 -5.15 1.59 1.32
CA GLN A 44 -6.39 1.04 1.89
C GLN A 44 -6.15 -0.23 2.69
N ARG A 45 -5.30 -1.13 2.19
CA ARG A 45 -4.94 -2.36 2.90
C ARG A 45 -4.27 -2.05 4.24
N TYR A 46 -3.31 -1.13 4.25
CA TYR A 46 -2.64 -0.73 5.50
C TYR A 46 -3.61 -0.08 6.49
N ARG A 47 -4.55 0.75 6.04
CA ARG A 47 -5.58 1.32 6.93
C ARG A 47 -6.52 0.27 7.51
N ALA A 48 -6.89 -0.74 6.73
CA ALA A 48 -7.72 -1.84 7.21
C ALA A 48 -6.97 -2.68 8.25
N GLU A 49 -5.70 -3.00 8.00
CA GLU A 49 -4.82 -3.70 8.95
C GLU A 49 -4.62 -2.86 10.23
N GLU A 50 -4.37 -1.56 10.12
CA GLU A 50 -4.26 -0.63 11.25
C GLU A 50 -5.54 -0.59 12.11
N THR A 51 -6.71 -0.54 11.47
CA THR A 51 -7.99 -0.53 12.19
C THR A 51 -8.19 -1.82 12.98
N LEU A 52 -7.85 -2.97 12.40
CA LEU A 52 -7.92 -4.27 13.05
C LEU A 52 -6.96 -4.35 14.24
N LEU A 53 -5.73 -3.87 14.09
CA LEU A 53 -4.74 -3.82 15.17
C LEU A 53 -5.20 -2.90 16.31
N LEU A 54 -5.73 -1.72 16.00
CA LEU A 54 -6.27 -0.80 17.01
C LEU A 54 -7.42 -1.44 17.80
N ASP A 55 -8.29 -2.20 17.14
CA ASP A 55 -9.39 -2.90 17.82
C ASP A 55 -8.91 -4.09 18.67
N LEU A 56 -7.90 -4.85 18.23
CA LEU A 56 -7.25 -5.88 19.06
C LEU A 56 -6.60 -5.26 20.31
N ALA A 57 -5.86 -4.16 20.14
CA ALA A 57 -5.25 -3.44 21.26
C ALA A 57 -6.30 -2.93 22.27
N ARG A 58 -7.44 -2.40 21.80
CA ARG A 58 -8.54 -1.96 22.67
C ARG A 58 -9.16 -3.10 23.47
N ARG A 59 -9.20 -4.31 22.91
CA ARG A 59 -9.72 -5.51 23.59
C ARG A 59 -8.70 -6.16 24.51
N GLY A 60 -7.46 -5.66 24.55
CA GLY A 60 -6.36 -6.27 25.31
C GLY A 60 -5.88 -7.58 24.70
N GLU A 61 -6.20 -7.83 23.44
CA GLU A 61 -5.77 -9.02 22.71
C GLU A 61 -4.39 -8.79 22.07
N PRO A 62 -3.55 -9.82 21.98
CA PRO A 62 -2.23 -9.70 21.36
C PRO A 62 -2.37 -9.34 19.88
N LEU A 63 -1.67 -8.29 19.46
CA LEU A 63 -1.66 -7.76 18.08
C LEU A 63 -1.13 -8.77 17.05
N TYR A 64 -0.31 -9.72 17.49
CA TYR A 64 0.28 -10.76 16.67
C TYR A 64 0.18 -12.11 17.39
N PRO A 65 -0.97 -12.79 17.33
CA PRO A 65 -1.18 -14.05 18.05
C PRO A 65 -0.28 -15.19 17.53
N ASP A 66 0.14 -15.11 16.26
CA ASP A 66 0.99 -16.11 15.60
C ASP A 66 2.49 -15.89 15.81
N LEU A 67 2.89 -14.70 16.27
CA LEU A 67 4.25 -14.46 16.73
C LEU A 67 4.36 -15.07 18.12
N HIS A 68 4.72 -16.36 18.18
CA HIS A 68 5.27 -16.91 19.41
C HIS A 68 6.41 -16.01 19.88
N PRO A 69 6.44 -15.58 21.16
CA PRO A 69 7.64 -14.96 21.70
C PRO A 69 8.78 -15.92 21.38
N ALA A 70 9.82 -15.41 20.70
CA ALA A 70 10.98 -16.22 20.40
C ALA A 70 11.37 -16.92 21.71
N PRO A 71 11.53 -18.26 21.73
CA PRO A 71 12.09 -18.91 22.90
C PRO A 71 13.37 -18.15 23.20
N GLU A 72 13.60 -17.78 24.48
CA GLU A 72 14.78 -17.04 24.95
C GLU A 72 16.05 -17.73 24.46
N GLY A 73 16.43 -17.41 23.24
CA GLY A 73 17.56 -17.94 22.54
C GLY A 73 18.64 -16.91 22.76
N THR A 74 19.59 -17.27 23.62
CA THR A 74 20.82 -16.53 23.89
C THR A 74 21.28 -15.85 22.62
N HIS A 75 21.11 -14.52 22.57
CA HIS A 75 21.58 -13.74 21.44
C HIS A 75 23.10 -13.99 21.33
N PRO A 76 23.63 -14.35 20.15
CA PRO A 76 25.07 -14.45 20.00
C PRO A 76 25.66 -13.06 20.24
N GLU A 77 26.65 -12.98 21.14
CA GLU A 77 27.41 -11.75 21.33
C GLU A 77 28.03 -11.37 19.97
N LEU A 78 27.77 -10.13 19.55
CA LEU A 78 28.38 -9.57 18.35
C LEU A 78 29.84 -9.26 18.70
N ASP A 79 30.76 -10.00 18.08
CA ASP A 79 32.22 -9.80 18.13
C ASP A 79 32.62 -8.51 17.39
#